data_AF-A0A2E9CQ57-F1
#
_entry.id   AF-A0A2E9CQ57-F1
#
_cell.length_a   1.000
_cell.length_b   1.000
_cell.length_c   1.000
_cell.angle_alpha   90.00
_cell.angle_beta   90.00
_cell.angle_gamma   90.00
#
_symmetry.space_group_name_H-M   'P 1'
#
loop_
_entity.id
_entity.type
_entity.pdbx_description
1 polymer ?
#
loop_
_entity_poly.entity_id
_entity_poly.type
_entity_poly.pdbx_seq_one_letter_code
_entity_poly.pdbx_strand_id
1 'polypeptide(L)' 'MKSPCVDLCAFDGRTGWCRACGRTKVECRSWKKAQPHEQKKIMSELPRRLAKLQNQADRKLVKP' A
#
# COMPACT_ATOMS: atom_id res chain seq x y z
N MET A 1 -3.71 -18.30 3.75
CA MET A 1 -3.33 -17.10 2.97
C MET A 1 -2.56 -16.16 3.88
N LYS A 2 -1.25 -15.95 3.64
CA LYS A 2 -0.45 -14.98 4.40
C LYS A 2 -0.83 -13.58 3.92
N SER A 3 -1.49 -12.80 4.77
CA SER A 3 -1.71 -11.38 4.48
C SER A 3 -0.35 -10.68 4.46
N PRO A 4 0.01 -9.92 3.41
CA PRO A 4 1.24 -9.12 3.39
C PRO A 4 1.14 -7.88 4.29
N CYS A 5 0.35 -7.96 5.36
CA CYS A 5 0.16 -6.90 6.32
C CYS A 5 1.24 -7.07 7.38
N VAL A 6 2.06 -6.04 7.57
CA VAL A 6 3.10 -6.00 8.61
C VAL A 6 2.57 -5.41 9.92
N ASP A 7 1.25 -5.45 10.13
CA ASP A 7 0.48 -4.74 11.18
C ASP A 7 0.73 -3.22 11.29
N LEU A 8 1.56 -2.67 10.41
CA LEU A 8 1.93 -1.27 10.36
C LEU A 8 1.19 -0.59 9.20
N CYS A 9 0.15 0.18 9.53
CA CYS A 9 -0.62 0.95 8.55
C CYS A 9 -0.16 2.41 8.51
N ALA A 10 0.74 2.75 7.59
CA ALA A 10 1.29 4.09 7.42
C ALA A 10 0.80 4.75 6.11
N PHE A 11 -0.40 5.31 6.07
CA PHE A 11 -0.92 5.93 4.85
C PHE A 11 -0.24 7.27 4.52
N ASP A 12 0.09 7.50 3.26
CA ASP A 12 0.47 8.84 2.77
C ASP A 12 -0.80 9.63 2.44
N GLY A 13 -0.94 10.83 3.00
CA GLY A 13 -2.13 11.66 2.84
C GLY A 13 -2.32 12.25 1.44
N ARG A 14 -1.33 12.18 0.54
CA ARG A 14 -1.47 12.67 -0.84
C ARG A 14 -1.97 11.59 -1.79
N THR A 15 -1.51 10.36 -1.62
CA THR A 15 -1.87 9.24 -2.52
C THR A 15 -2.93 8.31 -1.93
N GLY A 16 -3.13 8.34 -0.60
CA GLY A 16 -4.03 7.42 0.09
C GLY A 16 -3.50 5.98 0.17
N TRP A 17 -2.24 5.74 -0.18
CA TRP A 17 -1.58 4.43 -0.14
C TRP A 17 -0.75 4.24 1.13
N CYS A 18 -0.70 3.02 1.65
CA CYS A 18 0.14 2.65 2.77
C CYS A 18 1.61 2.58 2.34
N ARG A 19 2.49 3.29 3.04
CA ARG A 19 3.95 3.28 2.84
C ARG A 19 4.61 1.96 3.26
N ALA A 20 3.96 1.17 4.10
CA ALA A 20 4.47 -0.13 4.53
C ALA A 20 4.04 -1.26 3.57
N CYS A 21 2.74 -1.36 3.27
CA CYS A 21 2.21 -2.47 2.47
C CYS A 21 1.73 -2.07 1.07
N GLY A 22 1.65 -0.79 0.72
CA GLY A 22 1.19 -0.32 -0.60
C GLY A 22 -0.34 -0.30 -0.81
N ARG A 23 -1.13 -0.69 0.20
CA ARG A 23 -2.60 -0.80 0.11
C ARG A 23 -3.31 0.49 0.48
N THR A 24 -4.48 0.74 -0.07
CA THR A 24 -5.37 1.81 0.39
C THR A 24 -6.15 1.41 1.65
N LYS A 25 -6.70 2.41 2.36
CA LYS A 25 -7.63 2.17 3.49
C LYS A 25 -8.83 1.33 3.06
N VAL A 26 -9.34 1.54 1.84
CA VAL A 26 -10.50 0.82 1.30
C VAL A 26 -10.15 -0.65 1.07
N GLU A 27 -9.00 -0.93 0.46
CA GLU A 27 -8.53 -2.30 0.24
C GLU A 27 -8.24 -3.05 1.55
N CYS A 28 -7.71 -2.36 2.57
CA CYS A 28 -7.53 -2.96 3.91
C CYS A 28 -8.89 -3.29 4.56
N ARG A 29 -9.88 -2.38 4.46
CA ARG A 29 -11.21 -2.59 5.02
C ARG A 29 -11.98 -3.70 4.29
N SER A 30 -11.88 -3.73 2.97
CA SER A 30 -12.51 -4.76 2.14
C SER A 30 -11.70 -6.06 2.10
N TRP A 31 -10.49 -6.15 2.64
CA TRP A 31 -9.67 -7.38 2.58
C TRP A 31 -10.38 -8.59 3.17
N LYS A 32 -11.10 -8.43 4.30
CA LYS A 32 -11.94 -9.49 4.87
C LYS A 32 -13.07 -9.96 3.95
N LYS A 33 -13.54 -9.10 3.04
CA LYS A 33 -14.58 -9.38 2.05
C LYS A 33 -14.02 -9.60 0.64
N ALA A 34 -12.70 -9.46 0.45
CA ALA A 34 -12.08 -9.46 -0.86
C ALA A 34 -11.91 -10.89 -1.35
N GLN A 35 -12.35 -11.13 -2.58
CA GLN A 35 -12.21 -12.42 -3.24
C GLN A 35 -10.72 -12.76 -3.47
N PRO A 36 -10.35 -14.05 -3.54
CA PRO A 36 -8.97 -14.49 -3.79
C PRO A 36 -8.30 -13.84 -5.01
N HIS A 37 -9.07 -13.56 -6.07
CA HIS A 37 -8.57 -12.94 -7.29
C HIS A 37 -8.25 -11.45 -7.09
N GLU A 38 -9.08 -10.72 -6.34
CA GLU A 38 -8.83 -9.34 -5.93
C GLU A 38 -7.56 -9.28 -5.08
N GLN A 39 -7.42 -10.22 -4.14
CA GLN A 39 -6.23 -10.28 -3.29
C GLN A 39 -4.95 -10.44 -4.10
N LYS A 40 -4.96 -11.34 -5.10
CA LYS A 40 -3.84 -11.52 -6.03
C LYS A 40 -3.55 -10.27 -6.87
N LYS A 41 -4.58 -9.61 -7.41
CA LYS A 41 -4.40 -8.36 -8.17
C LYS A 41 -3.73 -7.30 -7.32
N ILE A 42 -4.27 -7.08 -6.12
CA ILE A 42 -3.74 -6.09 -5.18
C ILE A 42 -2.28 -6.42 -4.85
N MET A 43 -1.96 -7.67 -4.52
CA MET A 43 -0.60 -8.13 -4.23
C MET A 43 0.38 -7.86 -5.38
N SER A 44 -0.03 -8.08 -6.63
CA SER A 44 0.80 -7.78 -7.80
C SER A 44 0.98 -6.27 -8.02
N GLU A 45 0.03 -5.45 -7.59
CA GLU A 45 0.13 -3.99 -7.67
C GLU A 45 0.95 -3.36 -6.53
N LEU A 46 1.01 -3.99 -5.35
CA LEU A 46 1.77 -3.48 -4.19
C LEU A 46 3.19 -3.04 -4.51
N PRO A 47 4.06 -3.86 -5.15
CA PRO A 47 5.44 -3.46 -5.44
C PRO A 47 5.49 -2.24 -6.38
N ARG A 48 4.56 -2.15 -7.34
CA ARG A 48 4.47 -0.97 -8.24
C ARG A 48 4.05 0.29 -7.48
N ARG A 49 3.11 0.18 -6.54
CA ARG A 49 2.66 1.31 -5.71
C ARG A 49 3.75 1.73 -4.72
N LEU A 50 4.46 0.78 -4.11
CA LEU A 50 5.60 1.02 -3.24
C LEU A 50 6.75 1.72 -3.98
N ALA A 51 7.10 1.28 -5.20
CA ALA A 51 8.10 1.96 -6.02
C ALA A 51 7.69 3.42 -6.34
N LYS A 52 6.41 3.66 -6.67
CA LYS A 52 5.89 5.03 -6.83
C LYS A 52 5.97 5.84 -5.53
N LEU A 53 5.64 5.23 -4.39
CA LEU A 53 5.73 5.87 -3.08
C LEU A 53 7.16 6.19 -2.69
N GLN A 54 8.13 5.30 -2.93
CA GLN A 54 9.55 5.56 -2.69
C GLN A 54 10.03 6.75 -3.51
N ASN A 55 9.68 6.80 -4.80
CA ASN A 55 10.01 7.95 -5.65
C ASN A 55 9.36 9.26 -5.17
N GLN A 56 8.16 9.20 -4.58
CA GLN A 56 7.51 10.38 -4.01
C GLN A 56 7.99 10.74 -2.59
N ALA A 57 8.41 9.75 -1.80
CA ALA A 57 8.90 9.91 -0.44
C ALA A 57 10.32 10.48 -0.42
N ASP A 58 11.18 10.01 -1.35
CA ASP A 58 12.49 10.58 -1.63
C ASP A 58 12.40 12.09 -1.89
N ARG A 59 11.44 12.48 -2.74
CA ARG A 59 11.17 13.90 -3.04
C ARG A 59 10.71 14.75 -1.85
N LYS A 60 10.26 14.14 -0.75
CA LYS A 60 9.88 14.84 0.50
C LYS A 60 11.00 14.85 1.55
N LEU A 61 12.07 14.09 1.37
CA LEU A 61 13.18 14.00 2.32
C LEU A 61 14.29 15.04 2.06
N VAL A 62 14.24 15.73 0.92
CA VAL A 62 14.92 17.02 0.73
C VAL A 62 14.16 18.09 1.51
N LYS A 63 14.33 18.09 2.83
CA LYS A 63 14.12 19.30 3.64
C LYS A 63 15.45 20.05 3.69
N PRO A 64 15.53 21.33 3.30
CA PRO A 64 16.69 22.17 3.63
C PRO A 64 16.83 22.33 5.15
#